data_AF-A0A7S2FGX3-F1
#
_entry.id   AF-A0A7S2FGX3-F1
#
_cell.length_a   1.000
_cell.length_b   1.000
_cell.length_c   1.000
_cell.angle_alpha   90.00
_cell.angle_beta   90.00
_cell.angle_gamma   90.00
#
_symmetry.space_group_name_H-M   'P 1'
#
loop_
_entity.id
_entity.type
_entity.pdbx_description
1 polymer ?
#
loop_
_entity_poly.entity_id
_entity_poly.type
_entity_poly.pdbx_seq_one_letter_code
_entity_poly.pdbx_strand_id
1 'polypeptide(L)'
;MPRSLRHPDQACPSTSNCLSPRRSKMCNEPAGTPVTAPSRRVLPTSLGDEPVYYKKELHYFMSQNLPYDIADYNRHWYPCMSHPRPIHFMEATPNYFDEESLVGMRAAYGHSHFRQLKFLLLVANPTKRVESYWNHGKLNNWGNELGTLWNETLESAMNTCMAKEPCAEPLGDALRRGHYINQLLPWLELAPANNFMVLTKNELLQNTASTLAYVMQ
;
A
#
# COMPACT_ATOMS: atom_id res chain seq x y z
N MET A 1 -20.95 7.04 -20.36
CA MET A 1 -20.62 6.23 -21.56
C MET A 1 -19.89 4.98 -21.09
N PRO A 2 -20.34 3.77 -21.39
CA PRO A 2 -19.68 2.55 -20.91
C PRO A 2 -18.36 2.34 -21.67
N ARG A 3 -17.26 2.19 -20.94
CA ARG A 3 -15.97 1.77 -21.51
C ARG A 3 -16.12 0.32 -21.95
N SER A 4 -16.01 0.09 -23.26
CA SER A 4 -15.88 -1.23 -23.87
C SER A 4 -14.65 -1.94 -23.29
N LEU A 5 -14.90 -3.02 -22.53
CA LEU A 5 -13.88 -3.97 -22.10
C LEU A 5 -13.38 -4.70 -23.35
N ARG A 6 -12.20 -4.33 -23.86
CA ARG A 6 -11.49 -5.17 -24.83
C ARG A 6 -10.88 -6.35 -24.07
N HIS A 7 -11.35 -7.54 -24.36
CA HIS A 7 -10.65 -8.79 -24.04
C HIS A 7 -9.23 -8.76 -24.64
N PRO A 8 -8.17 -8.97 -23.85
CA PRO A 8 -6.83 -9.12 -24.37
C PRO A 8 -6.55 -10.61 -24.64
N ASP A 9 -7.29 -11.22 -25.57
CA ASP A 9 -6.84 -12.45 -26.23
C ASP A 9 -6.08 -12.05 -27.50
N GLN A 10 -4.89 -11.48 -27.31
CA GLN A 10 -3.84 -11.56 -28.34
C GLN A 10 -2.81 -12.55 -27.85
N ALA A 11 -2.95 -13.77 -28.38
CA ALA A 11 -2.02 -14.86 -28.22
C ALA A 11 -0.59 -14.41 -28.55
N CYS A 12 0.34 -14.54 -27.59
CA CYS A 12 1.75 -14.59 -27.92
C CYS A 12 1.99 -15.88 -28.72
N PRO A 13 2.53 -15.81 -29.95
CA PRO A 13 2.92 -17.00 -30.67
C PRO A 13 4.00 -17.75 -29.87
N SER A 14 3.86 -19.07 -29.80
CA SER A 14 4.52 -19.98 -28.86
C SER A 14 6.05 -20.12 -28.99
N THR A 15 6.74 -19.19 -29.64
CA THR A 15 8.19 -19.27 -29.87
C THR A 15 8.94 -17.94 -29.77
N SER A 16 8.36 -16.86 -29.25
CA SER A 16 9.12 -15.61 -29.04
C SER A 16 8.81 -14.91 -27.71
N ASN A 17 9.89 -14.53 -27.03
CA ASN A 17 9.90 -13.83 -25.75
C ASN A 17 9.15 -12.48 -25.86
N CYS A 18 7.88 -12.45 -25.46
CA CYS A 18 7.07 -11.24 -25.28
C CYS A 18 7.42 -10.44 -24.00
N LEU A 19 8.54 -10.76 -23.34
CA LEU A 19 8.99 -10.01 -22.17
C LEU A 19 9.83 -8.82 -22.63
N SER A 20 9.34 -7.60 -22.35
CA SER A 20 10.15 -6.38 -22.44
C SER A 20 11.53 -6.61 -21.78
N PRO A 21 12.66 -6.28 -22.44
CA PRO A 21 14.01 -6.61 -21.98
C PRO A 21 14.36 -6.10 -20.57
N ARG A 22 13.59 -5.14 -20.02
CA ARG A 22 13.77 -4.62 -18.67
C ARG A 22 13.13 -5.47 -17.57
N ARG A 23 12.20 -6.38 -17.87
CA ARG A 23 11.50 -7.21 -16.86
C ARG A 23 12.29 -8.45 -16.43
N SER A 24 13.19 -8.95 -17.28
CA SER A 24 13.96 -10.18 -17.05
C SER A 24 15.09 -10.02 -16.01
N LYS A 25 15.57 -8.79 -15.72
CA LYS A 25 16.76 -8.60 -14.87
C LYS A 25 16.51 -8.65 -13.36
N MET A 26 15.26 -8.52 -12.89
CA MET A 26 15.03 -8.59 -11.44
C MET A 26 15.15 -10.03 -10.95
N CYS A 27 14.41 -11.00 -11.46
CA CYS A 27 14.35 -12.33 -10.82
C CYS A 27 15.47 -13.33 -11.22
N ASN A 28 16.31 -13.01 -12.21
CA ASN A 28 17.38 -13.90 -12.68
C ASN A 28 18.70 -13.65 -11.93
N GLU A 29 18.96 -14.41 -10.85
CA GLU A 29 20.33 -14.60 -10.36
C GLU A 29 21.04 -15.70 -11.18
N PRO A 30 22.37 -15.62 -11.36
CA PRO A 30 23.13 -16.73 -11.93
C PRO A 30 22.99 -17.97 -11.04
N ALA A 31 22.81 -19.13 -11.67
CA ALA A 31 22.81 -20.41 -10.96
C ALA A 31 24.14 -20.57 -10.20
N GLY A 32 24.08 -20.66 -8.86
CA GLY A 32 25.26 -20.86 -8.01
C GLY A 32 25.38 -19.97 -6.77
N THR A 33 24.45 -19.03 -6.50
CA THR A 33 24.52 -18.23 -5.27
C THR A 33 24.27 -19.11 -4.03
N PRO A 34 25.08 -19.00 -2.96
CA PRO A 34 24.96 -19.80 -1.75
C PRO A 34 23.57 -19.75 -1.09
N VAL A 35 23.14 -20.89 -0.53
CA VAL A 35 21.85 -21.07 0.18
C VAL A 35 21.73 -20.19 1.44
N THR A 36 22.85 -19.69 1.97
CA THR A 36 22.90 -18.79 3.13
C THR A 36 22.59 -17.32 2.81
N ALA A 37 22.26 -16.99 1.56
CA ALA A 37 21.88 -15.64 1.18
C ALA A 37 20.52 -15.25 1.83
N PRO A 38 20.37 -14.02 2.35
CA PRO A 38 19.15 -13.57 3.01
C PRO A 38 17.92 -13.66 2.08
N SER A 39 16.75 -13.83 2.69
CA SER A 39 15.46 -13.87 1.99
C SER A 39 15.29 -12.67 1.06
N ARG A 40 14.74 -12.90 -0.13
CA ARG A 40 14.64 -11.86 -1.16
C ARG A 40 13.32 -11.10 -1.03
N ARG A 41 13.41 -9.76 -1.04
CA ARG A 41 12.26 -8.86 -1.14
C ARG A 41 11.94 -8.56 -2.60
N VAL A 42 10.66 -8.61 -2.95
CA VAL A 42 10.14 -8.24 -4.27
C VAL A 42 9.11 -7.14 -4.08
N LEU A 43 9.32 -6.02 -4.75
CA LEU A 43 8.39 -4.89 -4.81
C LEU A 43 7.55 -4.99 -6.08
N PRO A 44 6.33 -4.42 -6.09
CA PRO A 44 5.48 -4.47 -7.27
C PRO A 44 6.09 -3.65 -8.40
N THR A 45 5.72 -3.99 -9.64
CA THR A 45 6.18 -3.31 -10.85
C THR A 45 5.00 -2.84 -11.67
N SER A 46 5.06 -1.60 -12.17
CA SER A 46 4.02 -1.04 -13.04
C SER A 46 3.90 -1.81 -14.37
N LEU A 47 2.68 -1.97 -14.86
CA LEU A 47 2.31 -2.64 -16.11
C LEU A 47 2.03 -1.65 -17.25
N GLY A 48 2.65 -1.90 -18.41
CA GLY A 48 2.38 -1.14 -19.64
C GLY A 48 2.47 0.38 -19.44
N ASP A 49 1.34 1.05 -19.71
CA ASP A 49 1.18 2.50 -19.64
C ASP A 49 0.64 2.98 -18.28
N GLU A 50 0.74 2.16 -17.23
CA GLU A 50 0.34 2.55 -15.89
C GLU A 50 1.08 3.80 -15.40
N PRO A 51 0.42 4.62 -14.56
CA PRO A 51 1.04 5.82 -14.02
C PRO A 51 2.34 5.52 -13.27
N VAL A 52 3.31 6.43 -13.37
CA VAL A 52 4.64 6.26 -12.76
C VAL A 52 4.59 6.02 -11.25
N TYR A 53 3.56 6.51 -10.56
CA TYR A 53 3.41 6.33 -9.12
C TYR A 53 3.09 4.86 -8.72
N TYR A 54 2.61 4.02 -9.65
CA TYR A 54 2.41 2.57 -9.43
C TYR A 54 3.72 1.81 -9.20
N LYS A 55 4.88 2.44 -9.48
CA LYS A 55 6.19 1.90 -9.11
C LYS A 55 6.47 1.94 -7.61
N LYS A 56 5.67 2.70 -6.85
CA LYS A 56 5.80 2.83 -5.39
C LYS A 56 4.54 2.31 -4.68
N GLU A 57 3.37 2.70 -5.17
CA GLU A 57 2.08 2.47 -4.53
C GLU A 57 1.08 1.98 -5.58
N LEU A 58 0.57 0.76 -5.44
CA LEU A 58 -0.33 0.18 -6.46
C LEU A 58 -1.75 0.73 -6.37
N HIS A 59 -2.19 1.16 -5.18
CA HIS A 59 -3.57 1.60 -4.96
C HIS A 59 -4.65 0.59 -5.38
N TYR A 60 -4.29 -0.69 -5.49
CA TYR A 60 -5.12 -1.72 -6.12
C TYR A 60 -6.43 -1.95 -5.36
N PHE A 61 -6.38 -2.00 -4.03
CA PHE A 61 -7.55 -2.32 -3.21
C PHE A 61 -8.49 -1.14 -2.90
N MET A 62 -8.31 0.01 -3.54
CA MET A 62 -9.23 1.15 -3.43
C MET A 62 -10.52 0.90 -4.24
N SER A 63 -11.68 1.38 -3.80
CA SER A 63 -13.02 1.11 -4.41
C SER A 63 -13.12 1.50 -5.89
N GLN A 64 -12.34 2.48 -6.31
CA GLN A 64 -12.23 2.92 -7.71
C GLN A 64 -11.74 1.81 -8.66
N ASN A 65 -11.17 0.72 -8.13
CA ASN A 65 -10.64 -0.41 -8.88
C ASN A 65 -11.52 -1.68 -8.78
N LEU A 66 -12.78 -1.54 -8.36
CA LEU A 66 -13.74 -2.64 -8.34
C LEU A 66 -14.19 -3.03 -9.77
N PRO A 67 -14.41 -4.33 -10.07
CA PRO A 67 -14.17 -5.48 -9.20
C PRO A 67 -12.66 -5.82 -9.09
N TYR A 68 -12.24 -6.27 -7.91
CA TYR A 68 -10.86 -6.68 -7.70
C TYR A 68 -10.59 -8.02 -8.38
N ASP A 69 -9.72 -8.03 -9.39
CA ASP A 69 -9.21 -9.25 -9.99
C ASP A 69 -7.81 -9.54 -9.45
N ILE A 70 -7.71 -10.46 -8.49
CA ILE A 70 -6.42 -10.83 -7.90
C ILE A 70 -5.41 -11.30 -8.95
N ALA A 71 -5.85 -11.82 -10.11
CA ALA A 71 -4.95 -12.16 -11.21
C ALA A 71 -4.27 -10.91 -11.78
N ASP A 72 -5.00 -9.81 -11.93
CA ASP A 72 -4.45 -8.54 -12.41
C ASP A 72 -3.50 -7.90 -11.39
N TYR A 73 -3.87 -7.90 -10.10
CA TYR A 73 -2.93 -7.54 -9.03
C TYR A 73 -1.65 -8.37 -9.12
N ASN A 74 -1.79 -9.67 -9.34
CA ASN A 74 -0.66 -10.60 -9.34
C ASN A 74 0.34 -10.38 -10.48
N ARG A 75 -0.09 -9.75 -11.58
CA ARG A 75 0.79 -9.43 -12.72
C ARG A 75 1.92 -8.47 -12.34
N HIS A 76 1.75 -7.67 -11.29
CA HIS A 76 2.75 -6.73 -10.79
C HIS A 76 3.96 -7.42 -10.13
N TRP A 77 3.86 -8.71 -9.79
CA TRP A 77 4.89 -9.49 -9.07
C TRP A 77 5.71 -10.44 -9.96
N TYR A 78 5.33 -10.59 -11.22
CA TYR A 78 5.94 -11.55 -12.15
C TYR A 78 7.33 -11.10 -12.66
N PRO A 79 8.33 -11.98 -12.91
CA PRO A 79 8.33 -13.45 -12.85
C PRO A 79 8.91 -14.06 -11.55
N CYS A 80 8.79 -13.39 -10.41
CA CYS A 80 9.49 -13.84 -9.20
C CYS A 80 8.82 -15.04 -8.49
N MET A 81 7.80 -15.69 -9.06
CA MET A 81 7.10 -16.81 -8.42
C MET A 81 7.85 -18.16 -8.52
N SER A 82 8.80 -18.31 -9.45
CA SER A 82 9.52 -19.59 -9.71
C SER A 82 10.89 -19.69 -9.03
N HIS A 83 11.17 -18.83 -8.03
CA HIS A 83 12.49 -18.77 -7.41
C HIS A 83 12.69 -19.90 -6.39
N PRO A 84 13.87 -20.54 -6.32
CA PRO A 84 14.15 -21.66 -5.41
C PRO A 84 14.29 -21.24 -3.93
N ARG A 85 14.04 -19.98 -3.57
CA ARG A 85 14.19 -19.44 -2.21
C ARG A 85 12.88 -18.81 -1.74
N PRO A 86 12.61 -18.74 -0.43
CA PRO A 86 11.52 -17.94 0.10
C PRO A 86 11.62 -16.50 -0.41
N ILE A 87 10.54 -16.04 -1.04
CA ILE A 87 10.39 -14.66 -1.51
C ILE A 87 9.31 -13.98 -0.69
N HIS A 88 9.62 -12.79 -0.22
CA HIS A 88 8.66 -11.91 0.42
C HIS A 88 8.23 -10.84 -0.58
N PHE A 89 6.98 -10.94 -1.03
CA PHE A 89 6.33 -9.88 -1.81
C PHE A 89 5.85 -8.81 -0.84
N MET A 90 6.28 -7.57 -1.07
CA MET A 90 5.95 -6.45 -0.20
C MET A 90 5.35 -5.32 -1.02
N GLU A 91 4.20 -4.84 -0.56
CA GLU A 91 3.49 -3.70 -1.11
C GLU A 91 3.42 -2.62 -0.03
N ALA A 92 3.49 -1.34 -0.42
CA ALA A 92 3.46 -0.23 0.51
C ALA A 92 2.57 0.91 -0.01
N THR A 93 1.26 0.72 -0.05
CA THR A 93 0.29 1.80 -0.29
C THR A 93 -0.26 2.34 1.04
N PRO A 94 0.04 3.59 1.44
CA PRO A 94 -0.44 4.17 2.70
C PRO A 94 -1.97 4.23 2.82
N ASN A 95 -2.68 4.38 1.70
CA ASN A 95 -4.14 4.45 1.66
C ASN A 95 -4.81 3.13 2.04
N TYR A 96 -4.08 2.02 2.09
CA TYR A 96 -4.64 0.73 2.47
C TYR A 96 -5.11 0.66 3.90
N PHE A 97 -4.64 1.53 4.79
CA PHE A 97 -5.09 1.54 6.18
C PHE A 97 -6.41 2.31 6.35
N ASP A 98 -7.45 1.84 5.66
CA ASP A 98 -8.85 2.23 5.80
C ASP A 98 -9.80 1.05 5.56
N GLU A 99 -11.07 1.24 5.92
CA GLU A 99 -12.09 0.18 5.86
C GLU A 99 -12.41 -0.25 4.43
N GLU A 100 -12.39 0.69 3.49
CA GLU A 100 -12.66 0.42 2.07
C GLU A 100 -11.60 -0.53 1.48
N SER A 101 -10.32 -0.23 1.71
CA SER A 101 -9.22 -1.08 1.26
C SER A 101 -9.22 -2.44 1.96
N LEU A 102 -9.63 -2.50 3.24
CA LEU A 102 -9.80 -3.74 3.99
C LEU A 102 -10.84 -4.65 3.33
N VAL A 103 -12.00 -4.12 2.97
CA VAL A 103 -13.05 -4.85 2.26
C VAL A 103 -12.51 -5.37 0.92
N GLY A 104 -11.78 -4.53 0.18
CA GLY A 104 -11.22 -4.92 -1.10
C GLY A 104 -10.17 -6.02 -1.03
N MET A 105 -9.23 -5.92 -0.09
CA MET A 105 -8.25 -6.97 0.16
C MET A 105 -8.91 -8.27 0.59
N ARG A 106 -9.87 -8.22 1.52
CA ARG A 106 -10.59 -9.41 1.96
C ARG A 106 -11.33 -10.08 0.81
N ALA A 107 -11.96 -9.30 -0.06
CA ALA A 107 -12.66 -9.82 -1.23
C ALA A 107 -11.71 -10.49 -2.23
N ALA A 108 -10.56 -9.87 -2.51
CA ALA A 108 -9.59 -10.37 -3.48
C ALA A 108 -8.86 -11.64 -3.01
N TYR A 109 -8.42 -11.69 -1.75
CA TYR A 109 -7.69 -12.84 -1.21
C TYR A 109 -8.60 -13.96 -0.68
N GLY A 110 -9.85 -13.62 -0.31
CA GLY A 110 -10.70 -14.50 0.47
C GLY A 110 -10.25 -14.62 1.93
N HIS A 111 -11.13 -15.14 2.79
CA HIS A 111 -10.91 -15.15 4.24
C HIS A 111 -9.66 -15.92 4.69
N SER A 112 -9.40 -17.09 4.09
CA SER A 112 -8.30 -17.97 4.49
C SER A 112 -6.92 -17.41 4.16
N HIS A 113 -6.73 -16.82 2.97
CA HIS A 113 -5.45 -16.22 2.58
C HIS A 113 -5.26 -14.86 3.24
N PHE A 114 -6.33 -14.06 3.40
CA PHE A 114 -6.24 -12.77 4.08
C PHE A 114 -5.67 -12.92 5.50
N ARG A 115 -6.10 -13.94 6.25
CA ARG A 115 -5.61 -14.25 7.60
C ARG A 115 -4.14 -14.64 7.70
N GLN A 116 -3.48 -14.89 6.57
CA GLN A 116 -2.05 -15.24 6.50
C GLN A 116 -1.18 -14.03 6.13
N LEU A 117 -1.79 -12.93 5.68
CA LEU A 117 -1.07 -11.71 5.36
C LEU A 117 -0.38 -11.13 6.61
N LYS A 118 0.81 -10.57 6.41
CA LYS A 118 1.57 -9.83 7.41
C LYS A 118 1.45 -8.34 7.11
N PHE A 119 1.21 -7.54 8.14
CA PHE A 119 0.99 -6.10 8.03
C PHE A 119 2.07 -5.34 8.79
N LEU A 120 2.71 -4.41 8.11
CA LEU A 120 3.64 -3.46 8.71
C LEU A 120 2.97 -2.10 8.80
N LEU A 121 2.73 -1.62 10.01
CA LEU A 121 2.09 -0.34 10.27
C LEU A 121 3.12 0.65 10.80
N LEU A 122 3.42 1.68 10.01
CA LEU A 122 4.26 2.79 10.43
C LEU A 122 3.38 3.91 11.01
N VAL A 123 3.44 4.12 12.32
CA VAL A 123 2.68 5.16 13.01
C VAL A 123 3.57 6.35 13.36
N ALA A 124 3.00 7.55 13.33
CA ALA A 124 3.68 8.76 13.78
C ALA A 124 2.87 9.40 14.91
N ASN A 125 3.42 10.39 15.59
CA ASN A 125 2.60 11.22 16.47
C ASN A 125 1.42 11.79 15.64
N PRO A 126 0.14 11.59 16.05
CA PRO A 126 -1.02 11.97 15.23
C PRO A 126 -1.02 13.45 14.84
N THR A 127 -0.69 14.36 15.76
CA THR A 127 -0.59 15.79 15.47
C THR A 127 0.47 16.07 14.41
N LYS A 128 1.66 15.48 14.55
CA LYS A 128 2.74 15.62 13.55
C LYS A 128 2.40 15.00 12.21
N ARG A 129 1.60 13.93 12.18
CA ARG A 129 1.10 13.33 10.94
C ARG A 129 0.16 14.28 10.23
N VAL A 130 -0.80 14.89 10.93
CA VAL A 130 -1.77 15.82 10.33
C VAL A 130 -1.06 17.09 9.84
N GLU A 131 -0.09 17.61 10.61
CA GLU A 131 0.78 18.71 10.18
C GLU A 131 1.54 18.34 8.88
N SER A 132 2.09 17.13 8.81
CA SER A 132 2.76 16.63 7.61
C SER A 132 1.82 16.49 6.41
N TYR A 133 0.56 16.09 6.63
CA TYR A 133 -0.45 15.97 5.58
C TYR A 133 -0.82 17.36 5.02
N TRP A 134 -1.04 18.33 5.90
CA TRP A 134 -1.31 19.72 5.50
C TRP A 134 -0.14 20.30 4.70
N ASN A 135 1.10 20.14 5.18
CA ASN A 135 2.30 20.57 4.45
C ASN A 135 2.39 19.92 3.07
N HIS A 136 2.11 18.62 2.98
CA HIS A 136 2.09 17.91 1.70
C HIS A 136 1.06 18.50 0.73
N GLY A 137 -0.16 18.78 1.20
CA GLY A 137 -1.18 19.37 0.36
C GLY A 137 -0.88 20.81 -0.06
N LYS A 138 -0.24 21.62 0.80
CA LYS A 138 0.27 22.96 0.43
C LYS A 138 1.33 22.87 -0.68
N LEU A 139 2.28 21.95 -0.56
CA LEU A 139 3.34 21.75 -1.55
C LEU A 139 2.80 21.26 -2.91
N ASN A 140 1.72 20.48 -2.90
CA ASN A 140 1.08 19.97 -4.11
C ASN A 140 -0.09 20.85 -4.61
N ASN A 141 -0.27 22.04 -4.02
CA ASN A 141 -1.30 22.99 -4.38
C ASN A 141 -2.72 22.38 -4.42
N TRP A 142 -3.11 21.64 -3.37
CA TRP A 142 -4.47 21.08 -3.19
C TRP A 142 -5.55 22.16 -2.95
N GLY A 143 -5.29 23.41 -3.35
CA GLY A 143 -6.23 24.53 -3.31
C GLY A 143 -6.42 25.16 -1.93
N ASN A 144 -7.48 25.99 -1.84
CA ASN A 144 -7.89 26.72 -0.64
C ASN A 144 -8.52 25.80 0.42
N GLU A 145 -8.73 24.51 0.12
CA GLU A 145 -9.41 23.54 0.97
C GLU A 145 -8.65 23.19 2.26
N LEU A 146 -7.35 23.47 2.30
CA LEU A 146 -6.50 23.33 3.48
C LEU A 146 -6.38 24.63 4.30
N GLY A 147 -7.07 25.69 3.87
CA GLY A 147 -6.95 27.04 4.43
C GLY A 147 -5.58 27.70 4.21
N THR A 148 -5.52 28.98 4.54
CA THR A 148 -4.28 29.77 4.50
C THR A 148 -3.45 29.60 5.76
N LEU A 149 -4.10 29.42 6.92
CA LEU A 149 -3.45 29.33 8.23
C LEU A 149 -3.75 27.98 8.91
N TRP A 150 -2.69 27.27 9.32
CA TRP A 150 -2.77 25.94 9.94
C TRP A 150 -3.71 25.88 11.15
N ASN A 151 -3.64 26.86 12.06
CA ASN A 151 -4.44 26.84 13.29
C ASN A 151 -5.94 27.00 13.01
N GLU A 152 -6.33 27.89 12.10
CA GLU A 152 -7.74 28.11 11.74
C GLU A 152 -8.34 26.88 11.06
N THR A 153 -7.59 26.26 10.15
CA THR A 153 -8.03 25.02 9.49
C THR A 153 -8.14 23.88 10.49
N LEU A 154 -7.18 23.75 11.41
CA LEU A 154 -7.19 22.68 12.42
C LEU A 154 -8.38 22.81 13.38
N GLU A 155 -8.62 24.01 13.90
CA GLU A 155 -9.77 24.28 14.79
C GLU A 155 -11.09 24.02 14.08
N SER A 156 -11.25 24.50 12.84
CA SER A 156 -12.43 24.22 12.01
C SER A 156 -12.63 22.71 11.83
N ALA A 157 -11.58 21.99 11.43
CA ALA A 157 -11.67 20.56 11.19
C ALA A 157 -11.98 19.78 12.48
N MET A 158 -11.40 20.16 13.63
CA MET A 158 -11.73 19.55 14.92
C MET A 158 -13.20 19.78 15.30
N ASN A 159 -13.70 21.01 15.13
CA ASN A 159 -15.08 21.36 15.47
C ASN A 159 -16.10 20.69 14.55
N THR A 160 -15.81 20.62 13.25
CA THR A 160 -16.72 20.06 12.26
C THR A 160 -16.69 18.53 12.26
N CYS A 161 -15.51 17.93 12.35
CA CYS A 161 -15.33 16.49 12.12
C CYS A 161 -15.38 15.63 13.38
N MET A 162 -15.14 16.21 14.57
CA MET A 162 -15.42 15.48 15.82
C MET A 162 -16.91 15.50 16.18
N ALA A 163 -17.69 16.43 15.61
CA ALA A 163 -19.11 16.61 15.92
C ALA A 163 -20.08 16.02 14.88
N LYS A 164 -19.64 15.77 13.63
CA LYS A 164 -20.49 15.27 12.55
C LYS A 164 -19.80 14.19 11.73
N GLU A 165 -20.50 13.08 11.51
CA GLU A 165 -20.16 12.10 10.48
C GLU A 165 -21.11 12.22 9.28
N PRO A 166 -20.61 12.13 8.02
CA PRO A 166 -19.21 12.00 7.64
C PRO A 166 -18.48 13.36 7.59
N CYS A 167 -17.21 13.35 7.99
CA CYS A 167 -16.31 14.48 7.81
C CYS A 167 -15.81 14.53 6.36
N ALA A 168 -16.34 15.46 5.56
CA ALA A 168 -15.97 15.62 4.16
C ALA A 168 -14.76 16.55 3.92
N GLU A 169 -14.27 17.25 4.96
CA GLU A 169 -13.15 18.18 4.83
C GLU A 169 -11.81 17.42 4.76
N PRO A 170 -10.89 17.76 3.83
CA PRO A 170 -9.62 17.05 3.66
C PRO A 170 -8.77 16.95 4.93
N LEU A 171 -8.74 18.00 5.75
CA LEU A 171 -8.00 17.99 7.01
C LEU A 171 -8.67 17.10 8.06
N GLY A 172 -10.00 17.02 8.03
CA GLY A 172 -10.71 16.15 8.94
C GLY A 172 -10.62 14.67 8.54
N ASP A 173 -10.47 14.33 7.26
CA ASP A 173 -10.04 12.97 6.86
C ASP A 173 -8.63 12.67 7.39
N ALA A 174 -7.72 13.64 7.32
CA ALA A 174 -6.39 13.49 7.91
C ALA A 174 -6.44 13.29 9.43
N LEU A 175 -7.28 14.03 10.15
CA LEU A 175 -7.53 13.83 11.58
C LEU A 175 -8.08 12.43 11.84
N ARG A 176 -9.16 12.02 11.16
CA ARG A 176 -9.79 10.70 11.26
C ARG A 176 -8.78 9.57 11.05
N ARG A 177 -7.96 9.63 10.01
CA ARG A 177 -6.89 8.65 9.74
C ARG A 177 -5.76 8.68 10.79
N GLY A 178 -5.69 9.70 11.62
CA GLY A 178 -4.82 9.79 12.80
C GLY A 178 -5.34 9.01 14.02
N HIS A 179 -6.62 8.62 14.03
CA HIS A 179 -7.19 7.73 15.05
C HIS A 179 -6.83 6.27 14.76
N TYR A 180 -5.55 5.93 14.92
CA TYR A 180 -5.02 4.62 14.52
C TYR A 180 -5.76 3.44 15.15
N ILE A 181 -6.20 3.55 16.41
CA ILE A 181 -6.94 2.47 17.09
C ILE A 181 -8.26 2.19 16.36
N ASN A 182 -9.04 3.23 16.05
CA ASN A 182 -10.31 3.07 15.35
C ASN A 182 -10.11 2.48 13.95
N GLN A 183 -9.02 2.83 13.27
CA GLN A 183 -8.67 2.23 11.99
C GLN A 183 -8.17 0.79 12.13
N LEU A 184 -7.49 0.43 13.23
CA LEU A 184 -6.91 -0.91 13.43
C LEU A 184 -7.93 -1.96 13.86
N LEU A 185 -8.96 -1.58 14.61
CA LEU A 185 -9.93 -2.53 15.17
C LEU A 185 -10.58 -3.44 14.11
N PRO A 186 -11.12 -2.93 12.98
CA PRO A 186 -11.68 -3.79 11.93
C PRO A 186 -10.67 -4.77 11.32
N TRP A 187 -9.38 -4.41 11.30
CA TRP A 187 -8.32 -5.28 10.79
C TRP A 187 -8.06 -6.46 11.73
N LEU A 188 -8.09 -6.21 13.05
CA LEU A 188 -7.88 -7.22 14.08
C LEU A 188 -9.05 -8.22 14.17
N GLU A 189 -10.24 -7.84 13.71
CA GLU A 189 -11.37 -8.78 13.55
C GLU A 189 -11.13 -9.80 12.43
N LEU A 190 -10.33 -9.43 11.43
CA LEU A 190 -10.13 -10.22 10.21
C LEU A 190 -8.77 -10.92 10.15
N ALA A 191 -7.76 -10.43 10.86
CA ALA A 191 -6.44 -11.01 10.92
C ALA A 191 -5.93 -11.10 12.36
N PRO A 192 -5.20 -12.18 12.71
CA PRO A 192 -4.59 -12.33 14.04
C PRO A 192 -3.68 -11.14 14.40
N ALA A 193 -3.68 -10.72 15.66
CA ALA A 193 -2.85 -9.61 16.15
C ALA A 193 -1.34 -9.84 15.91
N ASN A 194 -0.87 -11.09 15.97
CA ASN A 194 0.52 -11.45 15.68
C ASN A 194 0.92 -11.37 14.19
N ASN A 195 -0.01 -10.98 13.31
CA ASN A 195 0.30 -10.61 11.94
C ASN A 195 0.63 -9.12 11.78
N PHE A 196 0.42 -8.30 12.82
CA PHE A 196 0.67 -6.86 12.78
C PHE A 196 1.98 -6.54 13.48
N MET A 197 2.87 -5.85 12.76
CA MET A 197 4.04 -5.21 13.32
C MET A 197 3.82 -3.71 13.28
N VAL A 198 3.70 -3.07 14.45
CA VAL A 198 3.55 -1.62 14.56
C VAL A 198 4.90 -1.02 14.92
N LEU A 199 5.37 -0.09 14.10
CA LEU A 199 6.61 0.65 14.33
C LEU A 199 6.29 2.13 14.39
N THR A 200 6.90 2.84 15.33
CA THR A 200 6.84 4.30 15.33
C THR A 200 7.87 4.88 14.36
N LYS A 201 7.54 6.03 13.76
CA LYS A 201 8.46 6.80 12.92
C LYS A 201 9.77 7.11 13.65
N ASN A 202 9.70 7.37 14.96
CA ASN A 202 10.88 7.70 15.75
C ASN A 202 11.82 6.49 15.90
N GLU A 203 11.30 5.30 16.20
CA GLU A 203 12.09 4.07 16.26
C GLU A 203 12.76 3.76 14.93
N LEU A 204 12.02 3.92 13.82
CA LEU A 204 12.56 3.71 12.49
C LEU A 204 13.69 4.69 12.16
N LEU A 205 13.58 5.96 12.54
CA LEU A 205 14.59 6.97 12.24
C LEU A 205 15.82 6.91 13.15
N GLN A 206 15.63 6.57 14.43
CA GLN A 206 16.73 6.52 15.40
C GLN A 206 17.56 5.24 15.28
N ASN A 207 16.92 4.12 14.96
CA ASN A 207 17.56 2.80 14.96
C ASN A 207 17.25 2.01 13.67
N THR A 208 17.37 2.66 12.51
CA THR A 208 16.99 2.08 11.20
C THR A 208 17.49 0.66 11.00
N ALA A 209 18.78 0.39 11.26
CA ALA A 209 19.38 -0.92 11.05
C ALA A 209 18.73 -2.00 11.93
N SER A 210 18.57 -1.73 13.23
CA SER A 210 17.97 -2.67 14.18
C SER A 210 16.48 -2.89 13.91
N THR A 211 15.74 -1.82 13.59
CA THR A 211 14.32 -1.88 13.25
C THR A 211 14.10 -2.69 11.98
N LEU A 212 14.93 -2.48 10.94
CA LEU A 212 14.87 -3.27 9.71
C LEU A 212 15.28 -4.73 9.92
N ALA A 213 16.26 -5.00 10.79
CA ALA A 213 16.64 -6.36 11.15
C ALA A 213 15.48 -7.10 11.83
N TYR A 214 14.71 -6.43 12.69
CA TYR A 214 13.52 -6.99 13.33
C TYR A 214 12.39 -7.28 12.33
N VAL A 215 12.17 -6.41 11.35
CA VAL A 215 11.18 -6.62 10.27
C VAL A 215 11.52 -7.83 9.40
N MET A 216 12.79 -8.22 9.35
CA MET A 216 13.29 -9.33 8.53
C MET A 216 13.35 -10.68 9.25
N GLN A 217 13.00 -10.74 10.54
CA GLN A 217 12.88 -11.99 11.31
C GLN A 217 11.52 -12.66 11.06
#